data_AF-A0A7K2PHG2-F1
#
_entry.id   AF-A0A7K2PHG2-F1
#
_cell.length_a   1.000
_cell.length_b   1.000
_cell.length_c   1.000
_cell.angle_alpha   90.00
_cell.angle_beta   90.00
_cell.angle_gamma   90.00
#
_symmetry.space_group_name_H-M   'P 1'
#
loop_
_entity.id
_entity.type
_entity.pdbx_description
1 polymer ?
#
loop_
_entity_poly.entity_id
_entity_poly.type
_entity_poly.pdbx_seq_one_letter_code
_entity_poly.pdbx_strand_id
1 'polypeptide(L)'
;VRRYDFSTLTVPETLRGPTDDPAGGGEAALRLLEGVDSTGGVRLLGVGVSGLADFTQEDLFAQAAGERVDHAVEEVADDVSAEERDVVVERRWVAGHDVRHAEYGHGWVQGSGLGRVTVRFETPDSEPGRVRTFLVDDPALESAEPLPLVEVMGARPRHP
;
A
#
# COMPACT_ATOMS: atom_id res chain seq x y z
N VAL A 1 5.44 0.66 0.08
CA VAL A 1 3.99 0.98 -0.04
C VAL A 1 3.37 0.13 -1.14
N ARG A 2 2.24 -0.53 -0.88
CA ARG A 2 1.41 -1.17 -1.92
C ARG A 2 0.15 -0.36 -2.16
N ARG A 3 -0.08 0.02 -3.41
CA ARG A 3 -1.20 0.86 -3.85
C ARG A 3 -2.48 0.04 -4.06
N TYR A 4 -3.58 0.74 -4.35
CA TYR A 4 -4.90 0.15 -4.65
C TYR A 4 -4.90 -0.77 -5.89
N ASP A 5 -4.02 -0.54 -6.85
CA ASP A 5 -3.85 -1.38 -8.05
C ASP A 5 -2.88 -2.56 -7.83
N PHE A 6 -2.50 -2.84 -6.57
CA PHE A 6 -1.53 -3.87 -6.18
C PHE A 6 -0.08 -3.61 -6.61
N SER A 7 0.21 -2.49 -7.25
CA SER A 7 1.59 -2.06 -7.53
C SER A 7 2.33 -1.78 -6.22
N THR A 8 3.61 -2.16 -6.15
CA THR A 8 4.45 -2.02 -4.96
C THR A 8 5.60 -1.06 -5.25
N LEU A 9 5.71 0.00 -4.44
CA LEU A 9 6.80 0.97 -4.46
C LEU A 9 7.61 0.86 -3.17
N THR A 10 8.93 0.74 -3.28
CA THR A 10 9.86 0.75 -2.14
C THR A 10 10.80 1.93 -2.31
N VAL A 11 10.91 2.79 -1.29
CA VAL A 11 11.82 3.94 -1.28
C VAL A 11 12.76 3.78 -0.08
N PRO A 12 14.06 3.55 -0.30
CA PRO A 12 15.04 3.47 0.77
C PRO A 12 15.67 4.84 1.08
N GLU A 13 16.16 5.01 2.30
CA GLU A 13 17.03 6.12 2.72
C GLU A 13 18.09 5.59 3.68
N THR A 14 19.30 6.14 3.60
CA THR A 14 20.37 5.85 4.58
C THR A 14 20.53 7.02 5.54
N LEU A 15 20.43 6.74 6.84
CA LEU A 15 20.64 7.75 7.89
C LEU A 15 22.14 8.06 8.05
N ARG A 16 22.44 9.26 8.57
CA ARG A 16 23.83 9.73 8.78
C ARG A 16 24.66 8.84 9.71
N GLY A 17 24.01 8.10 10.61
CA GLY A 17 24.66 7.16 11.51
C GLY A 17 23.66 6.23 12.19
N PRO A 18 24.15 5.20 12.91
CA PRO A 18 23.30 4.30 13.69
C PRO A 18 22.57 5.05 14.80
N THR A 19 21.26 4.88 14.90
CA THR A 19 20.41 5.49 15.92
C THR A 19 19.47 4.45 16.53
N ASP A 20 19.22 4.57 17.84
CA ASP A 20 18.18 3.85 18.57
C ASP A 20 16.97 4.74 18.89
N ASP A 21 17.00 6.01 18.50
CA ASP A 21 15.90 6.94 18.71
C ASP A 21 14.72 6.60 17.78
N PRO A 22 13.56 6.17 18.33
CA PRO A 22 12.39 5.87 17.52
C PRO A 22 11.81 7.11 16.83
N ALA A 23 12.04 8.33 17.34
CA ALA A 23 11.57 9.55 16.71
C ALA A 23 12.30 9.79 15.39
N GLY A 24 13.64 9.72 15.37
CA GLY A 24 14.43 9.83 14.14
C GLY A 24 14.04 8.81 13.06
N GLY A 25 13.79 7.55 13.44
CA GLY A 25 13.31 6.53 12.51
C GLY A 25 11.91 6.84 11.96
N GLY A 26 11.01 7.33 12.81
CA GLY A 26 9.66 7.76 12.41
C GLY A 26 9.67 8.95 11.46
N GLU A 27 10.49 9.97 11.74
CA GLU A 27 10.65 11.15 10.89
C GLU A 27 11.19 10.81 9.51
N ALA A 28 12.18 9.91 9.41
CA ALA A 28 12.68 9.42 8.13
C ALA A 28 11.59 8.70 7.33
N ALA A 29 10.83 7.81 7.97
CA ALA A 29 9.73 7.11 7.32
C ALA A 29 8.63 8.06 6.83
N LEU A 30 8.29 9.10 7.62
CA LEU A 30 7.31 10.11 7.22
C LEU A 30 7.80 10.95 6.04
N ARG A 31 9.06 11.39 6.06
CA ARG A 31 9.68 12.15 4.96
C ARG A 31 9.73 11.36 3.65
N LEU A 32 10.00 10.05 3.72
CA LEU A 32 9.90 9.18 2.55
C LEU A 32 8.46 9.06 2.04
N LEU A 33 7.47 9.01 2.94
CA LEU A 33 6.06 8.92 2.59
C LEU A 33 5.54 10.20 1.92
N GLU A 34 6.05 11.39 2.28
CA GLU A 34 5.68 12.66 1.64
C GLU A 34 5.94 12.68 0.13
N GLY A 35 6.95 11.94 -0.34
CA GLY A 35 7.25 11.78 -1.77
C GLY A 35 6.38 10.76 -2.51
N VAL A 36 5.49 10.04 -1.82
CA VAL A 36 4.69 8.95 -2.41
C VAL A 36 3.27 9.44 -2.73
N ASP A 37 2.90 9.39 -4.01
CA ASP A 37 1.50 9.58 -4.41
C ASP A 37 0.61 8.46 -3.85
N SER A 38 -0.32 8.87 -2.99
CA SER A 38 -1.29 8.05 -2.27
C SER A 38 -2.75 8.42 -2.63
N THR A 39 -2.98 9.20 -3.68
CA THR A 39 -4.31 9.73 -4.07
C THR A 39 -5.36 8.64 -4.29
N GLY A 40 -4.96 7.47 -4.82
CA GLY A 40 -5.85 6.32 -5.02
C GLY A 40 -6.04 5.41 -3.79
N GLY A 41 -5.43 5.75 -2.66
CA GLY A 41 -5.42 4.93 -1.45
C GLY A 41 -4.28 3.92 -1.40
N VAL A 42 -4.01 3.45 -0.18
CA VAL A 42 -2.92 2.53 0.15
C VAL A 42 -3.50 1.22 0.69
N ARG A 43 -3.08 0.08 0.12
CA ARG A 43 -3.46 -1.25 0.62
C ARG A 43 -2.51 -1.76 1.69
N LEU A 44 -1.24 -1.42 1.59
CA LEU A 44 -0.24 -1.84 2.56
C LEU A 44 0.83 -0.76 2.73
N LEU A 45 1.08 -0.37 3.97
CA LEU A 45 2.22 0.44 4.35
C LEU A 45 3.13 -0.41 5.25
N GLY A 46 4.42 -0.42 4.95
CA GLY A 46 5.41 -1.15 5.73
C GLY A 46 6.70 -0.36 5.73
N VAL A 47 7.40 -0.38 6.87
CA VAL A 47 8.73 0.21 7.05
C VAL A 47 9.67 -0.94 7.38
N GLY A 48 10.77 -1.03 6.63
CA GLY A 48 11.85 -1.97 6.90
C GLY A 48 13.08 -1.19 7.35
N VAL A 49 13.79 -1.72 8.34
CA VAL A 49 15.08 -1.19 8.79
C VAL A 49 16.15 -2.22 8.50
N SER A 50 17.30 -1.78 7.99
CA SER A 50 18.46 -2.60 7.67
C SER A 50 19.75 -1.87 8.07
N GLY A 51 20.87 -2.59 8.14
CA GLY A 51 22.16 -1.99 8.51
C GLY A 51 22.29 -1.70 10.02
N LEU A 52 21.75 -2.58 10.86
CA LEU A 52 21.79 -2.45 12.32
C LEU A 52 23.24 -2.55 12.84
N ALA A 53 23.55 -1.79 13.89
CA ALA A 53 24.85 -1.80 14.58
C ALA A 53 24.66 -1.95 16.09
N ASP A 54 25.66 -2.53 16.77
CA ASP A 54 25.66 -2.74 18.22
C ASP A 54 26.05 -1.48 19.02
N PHE A 55 26.35 -0.39 18.32
CA PHE A 55 26.63 0.92 18.89
C PHE A 55 25.68 1.94 18.28
N THR A 56 25.32 2.95 19.07
CA THR A 56 24.58 4.12 18.61
C THR A 56 25.51 5.31 18.57
N GLN A 57 25.33 6.18 17.60
CA GLN A 57 25.95 7.49 17.61
C GLN A 57 24.90 8.49 18.05
N GLU A 58 24.96 8.92 19.31
CA GLU A 58 24.12 10.00 19.80
C GLU A 58 24.42 11.27 19.00
N ASP A 59 23.39 11.83 18.36
CA ASP A 59 23.50 13.15 17.73
C ASP A 59 23.52 14.21 18.84
N LEU A 60 24.74 14.48 19.34
CA LEU A 60 25.03 15.53 20.32
C LEU A 60 24.56 16.92 19.87
N PHE A 61 24.25 17.12 18.57
CA PHE A 61 23.74 18.37 18.02
C PHE A 61 22.23 18.36 17.78
N ALA A 62 21.57 17.22 17.63
CA ALA A 62 20.09 17.15 17.58
C ALA A 62 19.44 17.66 18.87
N GLN A 63 20.07 17.43 20.04
CA GLN A 63 19.63 18.01 21.31
C GLN A 63 19.83 19.55 21.38
N ALA A 64 20.76 20.10 20.60
CA ALA A 64 21.04 21.54 20.53
C ALA A 64 20.29 22.25 19.38
N ALA A 65 19.77 21.51 18.40
CA ALA A 65 19.11 22.01 17.19
C ALA A 65 17.63 22.39 17.38
N GLY A 66 17.10 22.30 18.61
CA GLY A 66 15.87 23.01 19.00
C GLY A 66 15.95 24.54 18.83
N GLU A 67 17.09 25.09 18.39
CA GLU A 67 17.31 26.53 18.25
C GLU A 67 18.10 26.97 17.00
N ARG A 68 18.19 26.17 15.92
CA ARG A 68 18.58 26.66 14.58
C ARG A 68 18.44 25.61 13.48
N VAL A 69 17.60 25.93 12.50
CA VAL A 69 17.51 25.25 11.20
C VAL A 69 18.71 25.68 10.36
N ASP A 70 19.47 24.74 9.81
CA ASP A 70 20.20 24.95 8.56
C ASP A 70 20.34 23.64 7.79
N HIS A 71 19.88 23.70 6.55
CA HIS A 71 19.80 22.64 5.56
C HIS A 71 21.20 22.33 5.00
N ALA A 72 21.58 21.05 4.93
CA ALA A 72 22.67 20.59 4.07
C ALA A 72 22.28 19.24 3.47
N VAL A 73 22.06 19.26 2.15
CA VAL A 73 21.72 18.10 1.32
C VAL A 73 23.02 17.60 0.69
N GLU A 74 23.41 16.36 0.98
CA GLU A 74 24.38 15.64 0.16
C GLU A 74 23.62 14.53 -0.57
N GLU A 75 23.52 14.68 -1.90
CA GLU A 75 23.11 13.62 -2.81
C GLU A 75 24.24 12.61 -2.94
N VAL A 76 23.97 11.37 -2.54
CA VAL A 76 24.68 10.20 -3.08
C VAL A 76 23.63 9.32 -3.73
N ALA A 77 23.60 9.38 -5.06
CA ALA A 77 22.80 8.48 -5.87
C ALA A 77 23.44 7.08 -5.83
N ASP A 78 22.75 6.12 -5.22
CA ASP A 78 23.00 4.71 -5.44
C ASP A 78 21.82 4.14 -6.24
N ASP A 79 22.12 3.75 -7.47
CA ASP A 79 21.21 3.18 -8.45
C ASP A 79 20.89 1.74 -8.05
N VAL A 80 19.85 1.55 -7.25
CA VAL A 80 19.19 0.25 -7.15
C VAL A 80 18.09 0.19 -8.19
N SER A 81 18.47 -0.35 -9.35
CA SER A 81 17.54 -0.80 -10.37
C SER A 81 16.49 -1.72 -9.74
N ALA A 82 15.32 -1.17 -9.44
CA ALA A 82 14.13 -1.97 -9.21
C ALA A 82 13.80 -2.63 -10.55
N GLU A 83 14.11 -3.91 -10.68
CA GLU A 83 13.59 -4.74 -11.76
C GLU A 83 12.05 -4.63 -11.70
N GLU A 84 11.49 -3.73 -12.50
CA GLU A 84 10.14 -3.85 -13.02
C GLU A 84 10.11 -5.16 -13.80
N ARG A 85 9.79 -6.24 -13.09
CA ARG A 85 9.32 -7.47 -13.73
C ARG A 85 7.92 -7.19 -14.24
N ASP A 86 7.88 -6.45 -15.33
CA ASP A 86 6.77 -6.51 -16.24
C ASP A 86 6.77 -7.87 -16.94
N VAL A 87 5.57 -8.31 -17.30
CA VAL A 87 5.21 -9.52 -18.05
C VAL A 87 5.11 -10.86 -17.28
N VAL A 88 3.91 -11.11 -16.72
CA VAL A 88 2.97 -12.12 -17.28
C VAL A 88 1.54 -11.60 -17.11
N VAL A 89 0.97 -11.06 -18.18
CA VAL A 89 -0.48 -10.91 -18.33
C VAL A 89 -1.07 -12.32 -18.45
N GLU A 90 -1.35 -13.02 -17.34
CA GLU A 90 -2.23 -14.22 -17.36
C GLU A 90 -2.71 -14.75 -15.99
N ARG A 91 -2.93 -13.85 -15.02
CA ARG A 91 -3.93 -14.10 -13.95
C ARG A 91 -4.76 -12.83 -13.78
N ARG A 92 -5.87 -12.74 -14.52
CA ARG A 92 -6.82 -11.61 -14.51
C ARG A 92 -7.27 -11.20 -13.09
N TRP A 93 -7.25 -12.15 -12.16
CA TRP A 93 -7.75 -11.97 -10.81
C TRP A 93 -6.66 -12.33 -9.79
N VAL A 94 -6.17 -11.35 -9.05
CA VAL A 94 -5.20 -11.52 -7.95
C VAL A 94 -5.93 -11.47 -6.61
N ALA A 95 -5.47 -12.21 -5.60
CA ALA A 95 -6.05 -12.12 -4.25
C ALA A 95 -6.05 -10.67 -3.74
N GLY A 96 -7.21 -10.22 -3.27
CA GLY A 96 -7.50 -8.86 -2.83
C GLY A 96 -8.05 -7.92 -3.92
N HIS A 97 -8.05 -8.30 -5.21
CA HIS A 97 -8.63 -7.45 -6.27
C HIS A 97 -10.09 -7.13 -5.95
N ASP A 98 -10.45 -5.86 -6.07
CA ASP A 98 -11.84 -5.43 -5.99
C ASP A 98 -12.58 -5.76 -7.30
N VAL A 99 -13.76 -6.32 -7.15
CA VAL A 99 -14.60 -6.78 -8.26
C VAL A 99 -16.05 -6.40 -8.01
N ARG A 100 -16.82 -6.34 -9.10
CA ARG A 100 -18.27 -6.21 -9.05
C ARG A 100 -18.87 -7.35 -9.86
N HIS A 101 -19.81 -8.06 -9.26
CA HIS A 101 -20.65 -9.03 -9.97
C HIS A 101 -22.03 -8.44 -10.21
N ALA A 102 -22.60 -8.62 -11.40
CA ALA A 102 -23.89 -8.06 -11.77
C ALA A 102 -25.03 -8.43 -10.78
N GLU A 103 -25.02 -9.66 -10.26
CA GLU A 103 -26.03 -10.15 -9.31
C GLU A 103 -25.66 -9.90 -7.84
N TYR A 104 -24.37 -9.96 -7.48
CA TYR A 104 -23.94 -10.01 -6.07
C TYR A 104 -23.32 -8.70 -5.58
N GLY A 105 -23.17 -7.71 -6.46
CA GLY A 105 -22.60 -6.41 -6.11
C GLY A 105 -21.09 -6.46 -5.93
N HIS A 106 -20.58 -5.59 -5.06
CA HIS A 106 -19.15 -5.45 -4.78
C HIS A 106 -18.61 -6.60 -3.94
N GLY A 107 -17.36 -6.96 -4.20
CA GLY A 107 -16.62 -7.94 -3.43
C GLY A 107 -15.13 -7.89 -3.75
N TRP A 108 -14.39 -8.80 -3.15
CA TRP A 108 -12.96 -8.92 -3.35
C TRP A 108 -12.55 -10.37 -3.61
N VAL A 109 -11.53 -10.54 -4.44
CA VAL A 109 -11.01 -11.87 -4.83
C VAL A 109 -10.30 -12.50 -3.65
N GLN A 110 -10.79 -13.63 -3.14
CA GLN A 110 -10.11 -14.41 -2.13
C GLN A 110 -8.94 -15.22 -2.71
N GLY A 111 -9.10 -15.71 -3.93
CA GLY A 111 -8.07 -16.44 -4.65
C GLY A 111 -8.52 -16.86 -6.05
N SER A 112 -7.56 -17.23 -6.90
CA SER A 112 -7.81 -17.67 -8.27
C SER A 112 -6.89 -18.85 -8.65
N GLY A 113 -7.38 -19.73 -9.51
CA GLY A 113 -6.64 -20.90 -9.98
C GLY A 113 -7.54 -21.87 -10.75
N LEU A 114 -6.94 -22.73 -11.59
CA LEU A 114 -7.65 -23.76 -12.37
C LEU A 114 -8.83 -23.20 -13.20
N GLY A 115 -8.69 -22.00 -13.77
CA GLY A 115 -9.75 -21.34 -14.54
C GLY A 115 -10.93 -20.84 -13.69
N ARG A 116 -10.79 -20.80 -12.36
CA ARG A 116 -11.79 -20.28 -11.43
C ARG A 116 -11.28 -19.13 -10.57
N VAL A 117 -12.21 -18.31 -10.11
CA VAL A 117 -11.98 -17.21 -9.17
C VAL A 117 -12.99 -17.30 -8.03
N THR A 118 -12.51 -17.25 -6.80
CA THR A 118 -13.35 -17.22 -5.60
C THR A 118 -13.39 -15.80 -5.08
N VAL A 119 -14.60 -15.27 -4.91
CA VAL A 119 -14.88 -13.89 -4.52
C VAL A 119 -15.72 -13.90 -3.25
N ARG A 120 -15.39 -13.01 -2.32
CA ARG A 120 -16.20 -12.72 -1.14
C ARG A 120 -16.93 -11.39 -1.35
N PHE A 121 -18.26 -11.42 -1.27
CA PHE A 121 -19.12 -10.26 -1.51
C PHE A 121 -19.50 -9.60 -0.19
N GLU A 122 -18.69 -8.63 0.22
CA GLU A 122 -18.92 -7.74 1.35
C GLU A 122 -18.43 -6.34 1.01
N THR A 123 -18.97 -5.37 1.74
CA THR A 123 -18.59 -3.96 1.71
C THR A 123 -18.12 -3.54 3.10
N PRO A 124 -17.42 -2.40 3.25
CA PRO A 124 -16.92 -1.95 4.55
C PRO A 124 -17.97 -1.93 5.67
N ASP A 125 -19.21 -1.56 5.33
CA ASP A 125 -20.31 -1.41 6.29
C ASP A 125 -21.29 -2.58 6.32
N SER A 126 -21.03 -3.67 5.59
CA SER A 126 -21.89 -4.85 5.59
C SER A 126 -21.43 -5.89 6.61
N GLU A 127 -22.37 -6.72 7.05
CA GLU A 127 -22.07 -8.00 7.70
C GLU A 127 -21.13 -8.87 6.82
N PRO A 128 -20.39 -9.83 7.41
CA PRO A 128 -19.54 -10.77 6.69
C PRO A 128 -20.20 -11.38 5.45
N GLY A 129 -19.53 -11.20 4.31
CA GLY A 129 -20.08 -11.51 2.99
C GLY A 129 -20.18 -12.99 2.65
N ARG A 130 -21.04 -13.29 1.66
CA ARG A 130 -21.09 -14.63 1.07
C ARG A 130 -19.90 -14.84 0.14
N VAL A 131 -19.32 -16.05 0.19
CA VAL A 131 -18.26 -16.47 -0.74
C VAL A 131 -18.87 -17.24 -1.90
N ARG A 132 -18.44 -16.94 -3.14
CA ARG A 132 -18.84 -17.68 -4.34
C ARG A 132 -17.65 -17.87 -5.29
N THR A 133 -17.73 -18.88 -6.13
CA THR A 133 -16.69 -19.22 -7.11
C THR A 133 -17.26 -19.17 -8.52
N PHE A 134 -16.58 -18.46 -9.41
CA PHE A 134 -16.96 -18.25 -10.82
C PHE A 134 -15.87 -18.80 -11.74
N LEU A 135 -16.19 -18.84 -13.04
CA LEU A 135 -15.16 -18.95 -14.06
C LEU A 135 -14.37 -17.63 -14.14
N VAL A 136 -13.10 -17.70 -14.53
CA VAL A 136 -12.25 -16.49 -14.64
C VAL A 136 -12.71 -15.53 -15.73
N ASP A 137 -13.46 -16.01 -16.70
CA ASP A 137 -14.02 -15.30 -17.86
C ASP A 137 -15.53 -15.08 -17.73
N ASP A 138 -16.09 -15.25 -16.53
CA ASP A 138 -17.51 -14.97 -16.27
C ASP A 138 -17.86 -13.54 -16.71
N PRO A 139 -18.80 -13.36 -17.67
CA PRO A 139 -19.12 -12.04 -18.20
C PRO A 139 -19.83 -11.13 -17.19
N ALA A 140 -20.39 -11.70 -16.12
CA ALA A 140 -21.01 -10.93 -15.04
C ALA A 140 -20.00 -10.42 -14.02
N LEU A 141 -18.71 -10.81 -14.11
CA LEU A 141 -17.65 -10.42 -13.19
C LEU A 141 -16.68 -9.42 -13.84
N GLU A 142 -16.63 -8.21 -13.28
CA GLU A 142 -15.76 -7.13 -13.73
C GLU A 142 -14.85 -6.60 -12.62
N SER A 143 -13.73 -5.99 -13.02
CA SER A 143 -12.87 -5.26 -12.08
C SER A 143 -13.61 -4.03 -11.58
N ALA A 144 -13.47 -3.70 -10.30
CA ALA A 144 -14.08 -2.54 -9.70
C ALA A 144 -13.02 -1.65 -9.05
N GLU A 145 -13.33 -0.36 -8.95
CA GLU A 145 -12.60 0.55 -8.07
C GLU A 145 -12.86 0.20 -6.60
N PRO A 146 -11.90 0.42 -5.70
CA PRO A 146 -12.07 0.18 -4.28
C PRO A 146 -13.17 1.08 -3.71
N LEU A 147 -13.98 0.51 -2.81
CA LEU A 147 -14.98 1.30 -2.09
C LEU A 147 -14.29 2.21 -1.05
N PRO A 148 -14.84 3.42 -0.80
CA PRO A 148 -14.32 4.28 0.25
C PRO A 148 -14.44 3.60 1.61
N LEU A 149 -13.37 3.63 2.41
CA LEU A 149 -13.34 3.02 3.75
C LEU A 149 -14.11 3.82 4.81
N VAL A 150 -14.37 5.08 4.53
CA VAL A 150 -15.16 5.99 5.38
C VAL A 150 -16.29 6.55 4.54
N GLU A 151 -17.51 6.49 5.06
CA GLU A 151 -18.64 7.18 4.44
C GLU A 151 -18.31 8.68 4.34
N VAL A 152 -18.15 9.17 3.10
CA VAL A 152 -18.13 10.61 2.86
C VAL A 152 -19.57 11.08 3.08
N MET A 153 -19.80 11.68 4.24
CA MET A 153 -21.11 12.14 4.71
C MET A 153 -21.79 13.02 3.64
N GLY A 154 -22.68 12.43 2.83
CA GLY A 154 -23.34 13.10 1.70
C GLY A 154 -23.68 12.22 0.51
N ALA A 155 -22.98 11.09 0.31
CA ALA A 155 -23.21 10.17 -0.81
C ALA A 155 -23.92 8.89 -0.35
N ARG A 156 -25.22 8.96 0.01
CA ARG A 156 -26.01 7.73 0.14
C ARG A 156 -26.40 7.23 -1.25
N PRO A 157 -25.90 6.06 -1.72
CA PRO A 157 -26.50 5.43 -2.87
C PRO A 157 -27.93 5.02 -2.50
N ARG A 158 -28.91 5.53 -3.25
CA ARG A 158 -30.30 5.10 -3.13
C ARG A 158 -30.39 3.66 -3.63
N HIS A 159 -30.57 2.71 -2.74
CA HIS A 159 -31.04 1.39 -3.11
C HIS A 159 -32.51 1.50 -3.58
N PRO A 160 -32.89 0.81 -4.69
CA PRO A 160 -34.28 0.72 -5.13
C PRO A 160 -35.14 -0.12 -4.18
#